data_AF-A0A414T979-F1
#
_entry.id   AF-A0A414T979-F1
#
_cell.length_a   1.000
_cell.length_b   1.000
_cell.length_c   1.000
_cell.angle_alpha   90.00
_cell.angle_beta   90.00
_cell.angle_gamma   90.00
#
_symmetry.space_group_name_H-M   'P 1'
#
loop_
_entity.id
_entity.type
_entity.pdbx_description
1 polymer ?
#
loop_
_entity_poly.entity_id
_entity_poly.type
_entity_poly.pdbx_seq_one_letter_code
_entity_poly.pdbx_strand_id
1 'polypeptide(L)'
;MVKALYGKLHYGELEVIVGAKELDISLAIIDERAARRMASEFLVDTIGILGILSLAKQRGIISCIKPDLDRLRENGYRIAESLYQQILIKNGEF
;
A
#
# COMPACT_ATOMS: atom_id res chain seq x y z
N MET A 1 11.96 4.42 24.55
CA MET A 1 10.58 4.46 24.04
C MET A 1 10.33 3.43 22.94
N VAL A 2 11.24 3.25 21.97
CA VAL A 2 11.09 2.27 20.87
C VAL A 2 11.03 0.81 21.36
N LYS A 3 11.73 0.46 22.46
CA LYS A 3 11.82 -0.91 23.02
C LYS A 3 10.50 -1.63 23.34
N ALA A 4 9.40 -0.89 23.53
CA ALA A 4 8.10 -1.48 23.82
C ALA A 4 7.32 -1.96 22.57
N LEU A 5 7.69 -1.50 21.37
CA LEU A 5 6.95 -1.77 20.12
C LEU A 5 7.47 -3.01 19.37
N TYR A 6 8.65 -3.53 19.75
CA TYR A 6 9.32 -4.68 19.13
C TYR A 6 8.54 -6.00 19.21
N GLY A 7 7.55 -6.12 20.10
CA GLY A 7 6.86 -7.37 20.35
C GLY A 7 5.87 -7.81 19.27
N LYS A 8 5.55 -6.95 18.28
CA LYS A 8 4.51 -7.21 17.28
C LYS A 8 4.95 -7.04 15.82
N LEU A 9 6.16 -6.54 15.57
CA LEU A 9 6.61 -6.10 14.26
C LEU A 9 8.03 -6.54 13.97
N HIS A 10 8.29 -6.91 12.71
CA HIS A 10 9.65 -7.19 12.25
C HIS A 10 10.48 -5.90 12.22
N TYR A 11 11.78 -6.00 12.50
CA TYR A 11 12.69 -4.85 12.60
C TYR A 11 12.63 -3.94 11.38
N GLY A 12 12.62 -4.50 10.17
CA GLY A 12 12.57 -3.70 8.94
C GLY A 12 11.29 -2.88 8.79
N GLU A 13 10.16 -3.35 9.31
CA GLU A 13 8.89 -2.61 9.23
C GLU A 13 8.88 -1.44 10.20
N LEU A 14 9.46 -1.63 11.38
CA LEU A 14 9.62 -0.56 12.36
C LEU A 14 10.56 0.53 11.83
N GLU A 15 11.66 0.14 11.17
CA GLU A 15 12.58 1.08 10.52
C GLU A 15 11.90 1.91 9.43
N VAL A 16 11.01 1.31 8.63
CA VAL A 16 10.23 2.04 7.62
C VAL A 16 9.31 3.08 8.27
N ILE A 17 8.59 2.72 9.34
CA ILE A 17 7.66 3.64 10.02
C ILE A 17 8.42 4.80 10.68
N VAL A 18 9.51 4.48 11.40
CA VAL A 18 10.33 5.49 12.08
C VAL A 18 11.02 6.40 11.05
N GLY A 19 11.62 5.83 10.02
CA GLY A 19 12.26 6.60 8.96
C GLY A 19 11.28 7.50 8.21
N ALA A 20 10.08 7.02 7.91
CA ALA A 20 9.03 7.85 7.31
C ALA A 20 8.69 9.04 8.21
N LYS A 21 8.62 8.84 9.53
CA LYS A 21 8.34 9.91 10.49
C LYS A 21 9.49 10.92 10.59
N GLU A 22 10.73 10.45 10.65
CA GLU A 22 11.92 11.31 10.77
C GLU A 22 12.17 12.14 9.51
N LEU A 23 11.74 11.63 8.35
CA LEU A 23 11.88 12.29 7.05
C LEU A 23 10.64 13.08 6.63
N ASP A 24 9.64 13.23 7.50
CA ASP A 24 8.34 13.85 7.20
C ASP A 24 7.64 13.29 5.95
N ILE A 25 7.81 11.98 5.71
CA ILE A 25 7.15 11.25 4.63
C ILE A 25 5.77 10.81 5.11
N SER A 26 4.72 11.29 4.45
CA SER A 26 3.33 10.98 4.82
C SER A 26 2.84 9.63 4.31
N LEU A 27 3.55 9.00 3.37
CA LEU A 27 3.10 7.78 2.69
C LEU A 27 4.22 6.73 2.58
N ALA A 28 4.00 5.56 3.17
CA ALA A 28 4.91 4.42 3.09
C ALA A 28 4.26 3.19 2.44
N ILE A 29 5.06 2.38 1.76
CA ILE A 29 4.63 1.07 1.26
C ILE A 29 4.94 0.05 2.36
N ILE A 30 3.89 -0.57 2.91
CA ILE A 30 3.99 -1.53 4.00
C ILE A 30 3.09 -2.74 3.70
N ASP A 31 3.71 -3.92 3.61
CA ASP A 31 3.04 -5.14 3.15
C ASP A 31 2.34 -5.92 4.29
N GLU A 32 2.86 -5.89 5.52
CA GLU A 32 2.22 -6.57 6.66
C GLU A 32 1.04 -5.76 7.23
N ARG A 33 -0.06 -6.46 7.53
CA ARG A 33 -1.27 -5.84 8.09
C ARG A 33 -1.04 -5.26 9.50
N ALA A 34 -0.23 -5.90 10.33
CA ALA A 34 0.10 -5.41 11.66
C ALA A 34 0.92 -4.11 11.59
N ALA A 35 1.88 -4.06 10.66
CA ALA A 35 2.67 -2.87 10.37
C ALA A 35 1.82 -1.71 9.86
N ARG A 36 0.86 -1.95 8.97
CA ARG A 36 -0.06 -0.91 8.49
C ARG A 36 -0.87 -0.27 9.63
N ARG A 37 -1.37 -1.08 10.57
CA ARG A 37 -2.09 -0.56 11.74
C ARG A 37 -1.16 0.30 12.59
N MET A 38 0.06 -0.15 12.85
CA MET A 38 1.01 0.66 13.62
C MET A 38 1.39 1.94 12.89
N ALA A 39 1.68 1.90 11.59
CA ALA A 39 2.01 3.08 10.79
C ALA A 39 0.96 4.19 10.95
N SER A 40 -0.33 3.82 10.97
CA SER A 40 -1.41 4.77 11.21
C SER A 40 -1.38 5.41 12.60
N GLU A 41 -0.93 4.70 13.64
CA GLU A 41 -0.72 5.24 14.99
C GLU A 41 0.44 6.27 15.01
N PHE A 42 1.38 6.15 14.07
CA PHE A 42 2.50 7.07 13.87
C PHE A 42 2.21 8.18 12.84
N LEU A 43 0.96 8.32 12.39
CA LEU A 43 0.53 9.29 11.37
C LEU A 43 1.22 9.08 10.01
N VAL A 44 1.61 7.84 9.72
CA VAL A 44 2.14 7.43 8.41
C VAL A 44 1.05 6.66 7.67
N ASP A 45 0.53 7.25 6.60
CA ASP A 45 -0.42 6.55 5.74
C ASP A 45 0.28 5.42 4.98
N THR A 46 -0.47 4.36 4.69
CA THR A 46 0.08 3.21 3.95
C THR A 46 -0.63 3.02 2.63
N ILE A 47 0.15 2.72 1.59
CA ILE A 47 -0.36 2.40 0.26
C ILE A 47 0.15 1.03 -0.18
N GLY A 48 -0.78 0.21 -0.67
CA GLY A 48 -0.44 -1.04 -1.34
C GLY A 48 -0.31 -0.85 -2.85
N ILE A 49 0.12 -1.90 -3.54
CA ILE A 49 0.32 -1.92 -5.01
C ILE A 49 -0.92 -1.40 -5.77
N LEU A 50 -2.12 -1.81 -5.37
CA LEU A 50 -3.37 -1.37 -6.03
C LEU A 50 -3.60 0.15 -5.90
N GLY A 51 -3.20 0.72 -4.76
CA GLY A 51 -3.25 2.16 -4.54
C GLY A 51 -2.21 2.90 -5.39
N ILE A 52 -1.00 2.33 -5.54
CA ILE A 52 0.06 2.89 -6.40
C ILE A 52 -0.42 2.95 -7.84
N LEU A 53 -1.01 1.86 -8.35
CA LEU A 53 -1.56 1.83 -9.71
C LEU A 53 -2.70 2.86 -9.89
N SER A 54 -3.59 3.00 -8.90
CA SER A 54 -4.66 4.00 -8.95
C SER A 54 -4.09 5.42 -8.97
N LEU A 55 -3.07 5.69 -8.16
CA LEU A 55 -2.38 6.98 -8.14
C LEU A 55 -1.66 7.27 -9.45
N ALA A 56 -1.03 6.26 -10.06
CA ALA A 56 -0.38 6.40 -11.37
C ALA A 56 -1.38 6.80 -12.46
N LYS A 57 -2.59 6.20 -12.46
CA LYS A 57 -3.66 6.60 -13.37
C LYS A 57 -4.14 8.02 -13.10
N GLN A 58 -4.41 8.35 -11.84
CA GLN A 58 -4.85 9.71 -11.45
C GLN A 58 -3.86 10.80 -11.86
N ARG A 59 -2.56 10.48 -11.86
CA ARG A 59 -1.49 11.38 -12.31
C ARG A 59 -1.22 11.35 -13.81
N GLY A 60 -1.97 10.55 -14.58
CA GLY A 60 -1.80 10.42 -16.03
C GLY A 60 -0.51 9.71 -16.45
N ILE A 61 0.15 8.98 -15.55
CA ILE A 61 1.36 8.19 -15.85
C ILE A 61 0.99 6.95 -16.65
N ILE A 62 -0.16 6.34 -16.32
CA ILE A 62 -0.78 5.25 -17.07
C ILE A 62 -2.18 5.68 -17.52
N SER A 63 -2.62 5.20 -18.67
CA SER A 63 -3.95 5.52 -19.23
C SER A 63 -5.07 4.66 -18.64
N CYS A 64 -4.75 3.43 -18.24
CA CYS A 64 -5.68 2.47 -17.64
C CYS A 64 -4.98 1.61 -16.60
N ILE A 65 -5.72 1.12 -15.61
CA ILE A 65 -5.23 0.29 -14.51
C ILE A 65 -5.45 -1.20 -14.77
N LYS A 66 -6.47 -1.56 -15.55
CA LYS A 66 -6.88 -2.95 -15.80
C LYS A 66 -5.75 -3.86 -16.30
N PRO A 67 -4.92 -3.49 -17.30
CA PRO A 67 -3.86 -4.37 -17.80
C PRO A 67 -2.84 -4.74 -16.73
N ASP A 68 -2.49 -3.80 -15.85
CA ASP A 68 -1.56 -4.03 -14.76
C ASP A 68 -2.18 -4.90 -13.65
N LEU A 69 -3.47 -4.72 -13.35
CA LEU A 69 -4.19 -5.58 -12.41
C LEU A 69 -4.28 -7.03 -12.91
N ASP A 70 -4.58 -7.21 -14.21
CA ASP A 70 -4.65 -8.52 -14.85
C ASP A 70 -3.28 -9.20 -14.79
N ARG A 71 -2.22 -8.47 -15.13
CA ARG A 71 -0.84 -8.95 -15.04
C ARG A 71 -0.47 -9.36 -13.61
N LEU A 72 -0.89 -8.62 -12.59
CA LEU A 72 -0.66 -9.02 -11.20
C LEU A 72 -1.33 -10.37 -10.89
N ARG A 73 -2.59 -10.57 -11.28
CA ARG A 73 -3.30 -11.85 -11.04
C ARG A 73 -2.67 -13.00 -11.81
N GLU A 74 -2.30 -12.79 -13.06
CA GLU A 74 -1.62 -13.78 -13.90
C GLU A 74 -0.28 -14.22 -13.30
N ASN A 75 0.43 -13.31 -12.62
CA ASN A 75 1.69 -13.60 -11.94
C ASN A 75 1.50 -14.08 -10.48
N GLY A 76 0.28 -14.48 -10.09
CA GLY A 76 0.00 -15.10 -8.79
C GLY A 76 -0.26 -14.14 -7.63
N TYR A 77 -0.36 -12.83 -7.89
CA TYR A 77 -0.77 -11.87 -6.87
C TYR A 77 -2.26 -12.04 -6.56
N ARG A 78 -2.58 -12.33 -5.30
CA ARG A 78 -3.95 -12.67 -4.87
C ARG A 78 -4.76 -11.40 -4.67
N ILE A 79 -5.65 -11.10 -5.60
CA ILE A 79 -6.66 -10.03 -5.50
C ILE A 79 -8.03 -10.71 -5.45
N ALA A 80 -8.80 -10.44 -4.39
CA ALA A 80 -10.19 -10.89 -4.32
C ALA A 80 -11.00 -10.22 -5.43
N GLU A 81 -11.91 -10.96 -6.07
CA GLU A 81 -12.71 -10.44 -7.20
C GLU A 81 -13.45 -9.16 -6.83
N SER A 82 -14.04 -9.10 -5.63
CA SER A 82 -14.72 -7.91 -5.13
C SER A 82 -13.80 -6.68 -5.05
N LEU A 83 -12.55 -6.85 -4.60
CA LEU A 83 -11.57 -5.77 -4.52
C LEU A 83 -11.10 -5.35 -5.91
N TYR A 84 -10.86 -6.31 -6.80
CA TYR A 84 -10.49 -6.03 -8.20
C TYR A 84 -11.55 -5.15 -8.87
N GLN A 85 -12.82 -5.52 -8.78
CA GLN A 85 -13.94 -4.74 -9.34
C GLN A 85 -14.08 -3.36 -8.68
N GLN A 86 -13.95 -3.27 -7.36
CA GLN A 86 -13.97 -1.98 -6.66
C GLN A 86 -12.87 -1.03 -7.14
N ILE A 87 -11.65 -1.54 -7.39
CA ILE A 87 -10.55 -0.74 -7.90
C ILE A 87 -10.82 -0.26 -9.33
N LEU A 88 -11.34 -1.13 -10.21
CA LEU A 88 -11.71 -0.73 -11.57
C LEU A 88 -12.76 0.39 -11.56
N ILE A 89 -13.87 0.20 -10.83
CA ILE A 89 -14.95 1.18 -10.73
C ILE A 89 -14.45 2.52 -10.17
N LYS A 90 -13.63 2.48 -9.10
CA LYS A 90 -13.05 3.68 -8.49
C LYS A 90 -12.16 4.47 -9.46
N ASN A 91 -11.56 3.77 -10.42
CA ASN A 91 -10.73 4.36 -11.47
C ASN A 91 -11.52 4.64 -12.76
N GLY A 92 -12.83 4.42 -12.82
CA GLY A 92 -13.64 4.63 -14.03
C GLY A 92 -13.39 3.59 -15.12
N GLU A 93 -13.05 2.36 -14.75
CA GLU A 93 -12.85 1.21 -15.64
C GLU A 93 -13.84 0.08 -15.33
N PHE A 94 -13.97 -0.86 -16.27
CA PHE A 94 -14.90 -1.99 -16.25
C PHE A 94 -14.16 -3.30 -16.60
#